data_AF-A0A497LET2-F1
#
_entry.id   AF-A0A497LET2-F1
#
_cell.length_a   1.000
_cell.length_b   1.000
_cell.length_c   1.000
_cell.angle_alpha   90.00
_cell.angle_beta   90.00
_cell.angle_gamma   90.00
#
_symmetry.space_group_name_H-M   'P 1'
#
loop_
_entity.id
_entity.type
_entity.pdbx_description
1 polymer ?
#
loop_
_entity_poly.entity_id
_entity_poly.type
_entity_poly.pdbx_seq_one_letter_code
_entity_poly.pdbx_strand_id
1 'polypeptide(L)' 'MEKTLVLKVDSQKPDLEKIRIAAAIIKRGGLVAFPTETVYGLGADALNS' A
#
# COMPACT_ATOMS: atom_id res chain seq x y z
N MET A 1 18.68 7.36 -2.36
CA MET A 1 17.40 7.29 -1.61
C MET A 1 16.31 7.03 -2.62
N GLU A 2 15.64 5.87 -2.57
CA GLU A 2 14.45 5.67 -3.41
C GLU A 2 13.33 6.60 -2.91
N LYS A 3 12.58 7.18 -3.85
CA LYS A 3 11.54 8.15 -3.55
C LYS A 3 10.25 7.40 -3.23
N THR A 4 9.61 7.72 -2.10
CA THR A 4 8.31 7.14 -1.75
C THR A 4 7.23 7.59 -2.74
N LEU A 5 6.52 6.63 -3.33
CA LEU A 5 5.32 6.90 -4.13
C LEU A 5 4.14 7.20 -3.21
N VAL A 6 3.56 8.40 -3.32
CA VAL A 6 2.37 8.79 -2.55
C VAL A 6 1.14 8.74 -3.45
N LEU A 7 0.19 7.86 -3.13
CA LEU A 7 -1.06 7.70 -3.85
C LEU A 7 -2.21 8.26 -3.02
N LYS A 8 -2.87 9.31 -3.51
CA LYS A 8 -4.11 9.81 -2.89
C LYS A 8 -5.27 8.89 -3.28
N VAL A 9 -5.88 8.25 -2.28
CA VAL A 9 -7.00 7.31 -2.43
C VAL A 9 -8.18 7.84 -1.63
N ASP A 10 -9.38 7.78 -2.20
CA ASP A 10 -10.62 8.07 -1.49
C ASP A 10 -10.98 6.88 -0.58
N SER A 11 -11.25 7.14 0.70
CA SER A 11 -11.51 6.09 1.69
C SER A 11 -12.90 5.45 1.56
N GLN A 12 -13.87 6.13 0.95
CA GLN A 12 -15.23 5.61 0.75
C GLN A 12 -15.40 4.95 -0.63
N LYS A 13 -14.65 5.42 -1.63
CA LYS A 13 -14.67 4.91 -3.00
C LYS A 13 -13.25 4.80 -3.57
N PRO A 14 -12.44 3.84 -3.11
CA PRO A 14 -11.05 3.71 -3.53
C PRO A 14 -10.93 3.40 -5.02
N ASP A 15 -9.98 4.08 -5.67
CA ASP A 15 -9.61 3.82 -7.06
C ASP A 15 -8.84 2.50 -7.16
N LEU A 16 -9.43 1.51 -7.83
CA LEU A 16 -8.88 0.16 -7.95
C LEU A 16 -7.50 0.14 -8.61
N GLU A 17 -7.19 1.06 -9.53
CA GLU A 17 -5.86 1.10 -10.15
C GLU A 17 -4.77 1.46 -9.13
N LYS A 18 -5.06 2.42 -8.23
CA LYS A 18 -4.13 2.80 -7.16
C LYS A 18 -3.92 1.66 -6.16
N ILE A 19 -4.99 0.92 -5.84
CA ILE A 19 -4.90 -0.28 -5.00
C ILE A 19 -4.05 -1.36 -5.69
N ARG A 20 -4.24 -1.59 -6.99
CA ARG A 20 -3.43 -2.55 -7.77
C ARG A 20 -1.95 -2.19 -7.76
N ILE A 21 -1.60 -0.90 -7.88
CA ILE A 21 -0.21 -0.43 -7.79
C ILE A 21 0.40 -0.78 -6.42
N ALA A 22 -0.30 -0.46 -5.33
CA ALA A 22 0.17 -0.77 -3.97
C ALA A 22 0.32 -2.28 -3.74
N ALA A 23 -0.66 -3.08 -4.17
CA ALA A 23 -0.60 -4.55 -4.08
C ALA A 23 0.59 -5.14 -4.86
N ALA A 24 0.89 -4.58 -6.04
CA ALA A 24 2.05 -4.99 -6.83
C ALA A 24 3.39 -4.65 -6.15
N ILE A 25 3.45 -3.59 -5.35
CA ILE A 25 4.64 -3.25 -4.55
C ILE A 25 4.84 -4.32 -3.46
N ILE A 26 3.79 -4.68 -2.71
CA ILE A 26 3.85 -5.74 -1.70
C ILE A 26 4.34 -7.06 -2.32
N LYS A 27 3.74 -7.49 -3.45
CA LYS A 27 4.12 -8.74 -4.15
C LYS A 27 5.56 -8.77 -4.65
N ARG A 28 6.21 -7.61 -4.82
CA ARG A 28 7.62 -7.51 -5.22
C ARG A 28 8.57 -7.39 -4.01
N GLY A 29 8.07 -7.59 -2.79
CA GLY A 29 8.85 -7.47 -1.55
C GLY A 29 8.99 -6.03 -1.04
N GLY A 30 8.20 -5.09 -1.56
CA GLY A 30 8.18 -3.72 -1.08
C GLY A 30 7.25 -3.50 0.12
N LEU A 31 7.32 -2.29 0.68
CA LEU A 31 6.48 -1.86 1.81
C LEU A 31 5.39 -0.89 1.35
N VAL A 32 4.25 -0.94 2.03
CA VAL A 32 3.13 0.00 1.80
C VAL A 32 2.59 0.49 3.14
N ALA A 33 2.52 1.81 3.32
CA ALA A 33 1.73 2.41 4.39
C ALA A 33 0.28 2.63 3.91
N PHE A 34 -0.71 2.18 4.67
CA PHE A 34 -2.13 2.27 4.29
C PHE A 34 -3.05 2.62 5.49
N PRO A 35 -4.16 3.35 5.26
CA PRO A 35 -5.10 3.69 6.33
C PRO A 35 -5.93 2.47 6.75
N THR A 36 -6.30 2.41 8.02
CA THR A 36 -7.32 1.48 8.56
C THR A 36 -8.32 2.25 9.42
N GLU A 37 -9.28 1.55 10.05
CA GLU A 37 -10.26 2.18 10.95
C GLU A 37 -9.63 2.73 12.25
N THR A 38 -8.48 2.19 12.68
CA THR A 38 -7.83 2.56 13.94
C THR A 38 -6.60 3.45 13.70
N VAL A 39 -5.60 2.94 12.98
CA VAL A 39 -4.32 3.61 12.72
C VAL A 39 -3.81 3.31 11.31
N TYR A 40 -2.75 3.98 10.89
CA TYR A 40 -2.03 3.56 9.69
C TYR A 40 -1.27 2.26 9.94
N GLY A 41 -1.38 1.32 9.01
CA GLY A 41 -0.58 0.11 8.98
C GLY A 41 0.60 0.26 8.03
N LEU A 42 1.73 -0.38 8.36
CA LEU A 42 2.84 -0.60 7.42
C LEU A 42 2.83 -2.08 7.05
N GLY A 43 2.48 -2.39 5.80
CA GLY A 43 2.33 -3.74 5.27
C GLY A 43 3.48 -4.17 4.38
N ALA A 44 3.75 -5.47 4.41
CA ALA A 44 4.68 -6.20 3.55
C ALA A 44 4.04 -7.56 3.19
N ASP A 45 4.69 -8.34 2.33
CA ASP A 45 4.27 -9.73 2.10
C ASP A 45 4.66 -10.58 3.32
N ALA A 46 3.66 -11.04 4.08
CA ALA A 46 3.86 -11.80 5.31
C ALA A 46 4.43 -13.22 5.08
N LEU A 47 4.43 -13.70 3.83
CA LEU A 47 5.01 -14.99 3.47
C LEU A 47 6.43 -14.87 2.92
N ASN A 48 6.95 -13.65 2.80
CA ASN A 48 8.29 -13.37 2.34
C ASN A 48 9.24 -13.31 3.55
N SER A 49 10.04 -14.39 3.75
CA SER A 49 10.97 -14.61 4.87
C SER A 49 12.42 -14.32 4.50
#